data_AF-A0A6J4H3T4-F1
#
_entry.id   AF-A0A6J4H3T4-F1
#
_cell.length_a   1.000
_cell.length_b   1.000
_cell.length_c   1.000
_cell.angle_alpha   90.00
_cell.angle_beta   90.00
_cell.angle_gamma   90.00
#
_symmetry.space_group_name_H-M   'P 1'
#
loop_
_entity.id
_entity.type
_entity.pdbx_description
1 polymer ?
#
loop_
_entity_poly.entity_id
_entity_poly.type
_entity_poly.pdbx_seq_one_letter_code
_entity_poly.pdbx_strand_id
1 'polypeptide(L)'
;MSVELPDDFVEALRAAERIVVLTGAGVSAESGVPTFREAQTGLWQQYDPRELATPQAFARNPKLVWEWYQWRRQLIEKARPNPAHYALVDLEQHVPRFL
;
A
#
# COMPACT_ATOMS: atom_id res chain seq x y z
N MET A 1 -16.27 -7.60 -14.03
CA MET A 1 -15.26 -7.74 -15.10
C MET A 1 -14.52 -9.04 -14.85
N SER A 2 -14.50 -9.95 -15.82
CA SER A 2 -13.57 -11.09 -15.82
C SER A 2 -12.21 -10.56 -16.27
N VAL A 3 -11.18 -10.76 -15.45
CA VAL A 3 -9.80 -10.53 -15.87
C VAL A 3 -9.36 -11.79 -16.59
N GLU A 4 -8.99 -11.68 -17.87
CA GLU A 4 -8.28 -12.75 -18.55
C GLU A 4 -6.82 -12.72 -18.11
N LEU A 5 -6.37 -13.81 -17.50
CA LEU A 5 -4.98 -14.02 -17.13
C LEU A 5 -4.32 -14.91 -18.19
N PRO A 6 -3.09 -14.60 -18.61
CA PRO A 6 -2.34 -15.47 -19.52
C PRO A 6 -2.16 -16.89 -18.95
N ASP A 7 -2.33 -17.92 -19.77
CA ASP A 7 -2.24 -19.31 -19.33
C ASP A 7 -0.86 -19.64 -18.73
N ASP A 8 0.21 -19.10 -19.32
CA ASP A 8 1.59 -19.27 -18.83
C ASP A 8 1.78 -18.66 -17.43
N PHE A 9 1.15 -17.52 -17.15
CA PHE A 9 1.13 -16.94 -15.81
C PHE A 9 0.40 -17.84 -14.80
N VAL A 10 -0.77 -18.37 -15.17
CA VAL A 10 -1.55 -19.25 -14.29
C VAL A 10 -0.78 -20.53 -13.96
N GLU A 11 -0.15 -21.14 -14.97
CA GLU A 11 0.66 -22.35 -14.78
C GLU A 11 1.92 -22.07 -13.94
N ALA A 12 2.59 -20.94 -14.16
CA ALA A 12 3.72 -20.53 -13.33
C ALA A 12 3.31 -20.31 -11.86
N LEU A 13 2.14 -19.70 -11.63
CA LEU A 13 1.62 -19.44 -10.28
C LEU A 13 1.26 -20.75 -9.57
N ARG A 14 0.63 -21.71 -10.27
CA ARG A 14 0.29 -23.04 -9.73
C ARG A 14 1.51 -23.88 -9.38
N ALA A 15 2.59 -23.78 -10.16
CA ALA A 15 3.81 -24.53 -9.95
C ALA A 15 4.76 -23.88 -8.92
N ALA A 16 4.48 -22.66 -8.47
CA ALA A 16 5.37 -21.93 -7.58
C ALA A 16 5.37 -22.49 -6.16
N GLU A 17 6.53 -22.98 -5.70
CA GLU A 17 6.73 -23.37 -4.29
C GLU A 17 7.06 -22.20 -3.37
N ARG A 18 7.36 -21.04 -3.95
CA ARG A 18 7.70 -19.82 -3.23
C ARG A 18 7.23 -18.59 -4.00
N ILE A 19 6.36 -17.81 -3.38
CA ILE A 19 5.86 -16.54 -3.93
C ILE A 19 6.28 -15.40 -3.01
N VAL A 20 6.68 -14.28 -3.62
CA VAL A 20 6.99 -13.03 -2.93
C VAL A 20 6.10 -11.94 -3.51
N VAL A 21 5.44 -11.16 -2.65
CA VAL A 21 4.58 -10.06 -3.09
C VAL A 21 5.12 -8.72 -2.59
N LEU A 22 5.60 -7.89 -3.52
CA LEU A 22 5.98 -6.52 -3.25
C LEU A 22 4.80 -5.58 -3.54
N THR A 23 4.21 -5.02 -2.48
CA THR A 23 3.11 -4.05 -2.59
C THR A 23 3.60 -2.62 -2.35
N GLY A 24 2.80 -1.65 -2.79
CA GLY A 24 2.97 -0.24 -2.46
C GLY A 24 1.64 0.39 -2.06
N ALA A 25 1.61 1.70 -1.82
CA ALA A 25 0.41 2.42 -1.37
C ALA A 25 -0.83 2.21 -2.26
N GLY A 26 -0.64 1.90 -3.55
CA GLY A 26 -1.73 1.61 -4.48
C GLY A 26 -2.62 0.44 -4.05
N VAL A 27 -2.08 -0.57 -3.34
CA VAL A 27 -2.90 -1.70 -2.84
C VAL A 27 -3.99 -1.23 -1.87
N SER A 28 -3.78 -0.10 -1.19
CA SER A 28 -4.71 0.46 -0.21
C SER A 28 -5.56 1.61 -0.75
N ALA A 29 -5.40 2.01 -2.02
CA ALA A 29 -6.16 3.11 -2.62
C ALA A 29 -7.68 2.86 -2.55
N GLU A 30 -8.12 1.65 -2.91
CA GLU A 30 -9.54 1.25 -2.83
C GLU A 30 -10.05 1.11 -1.39
N SER A 31 -9.15 1.12 -0.39
CA SER A 31 -9.52 1.19 1.03
C SER A 31 -9.73 2.63 1.51
N GLY A 32 -9.66 3.63 0.61
CA GLY A 32 -9.74 5.04 0.94
C GLY A 32 -8.45 5.63 1.52
N VAL A 33 -7.32 4.90 1.44
CA VAL A 33 -6.01 5.39 1.90
C VAL A 33 -5.34 6.17 0.77
N PRO A 34 -5.03 7.47 0.95
CA PRO A 34 -4.40 8.26 -0.10
C PRO A 34 -3.03 7.70 -0.51
N THR A 35 -2.77 7.68 -1.82
CA THR A 35 -1.46 7.33 -2.35
C THR A 35 -0.53 8.54 -2.34
N PHE A 36 0.77 8.31 -2.55
CA PHE A 36 1.77 9.37 -2.47
C PHE A 36 1.96 10.15 -3.78
N ARG A 37 1.82 9.48 -4.92
CA ARG A 37 2.31 9.97 -6.24
C ARG A 37 1.23 10.08 -7.31
N GLU A 38 -0.02 9.78 -6.99
CA GLU A 38 -1.12 9.86 -7.95
C GLU A 38 -1.30 11.29 -8.46
N ALA A 39 -1.52 11.41 -9.77
CA ALA A 39 -1.69 12.71 -10.41
C ALA A 39 -2.94 13.38 -9.82
N GLN A 40 -2.81 14.65 -9.43
CA GLN A 40 -3.86 15.51 -8.85
C GLN A 40 -4.30 15.20 -7.41
N THR A 41 -4.23 13.95 -6.94
CA THR A 41 -4.71 13.55 -5.61
C THR A 41 -3.62 13.05 -4.65
N GLY A 42 -2.39 12.84 -5.14
CA GLY A 42 -1.30 12.29 -4.35
C GLY A 42 -0.82 13.25 -3.25
N LEU A 43 -0.46 12.70 -2.09
CA LEU A 43 -0.01 13.48 -0.93
C LEU A 43 1.18 14.40 -1.24
N TRP A 44 2.10 13.99 -2.14
CA TRP A 44 3.27 14.80 -2.49
C TRP A 44 2.99 15.93 -3.48
N GLN A 45 1.77 16.01 -4.01
CA GLN A 45 1.31 17.21 -4.72
C GLN A 45 0.78 18.27 -3.75
N GLN A 46 0.34 17.86 -2.56
CA GLN A 46 -0.27 18.74 -1.55
C GLN A 46 0.71 19.15 -0.45
N TYR A 47 1.71 18.31 -0.17
CA TYR A 47 2.67 18.50 0.90
C TYR A 47 4.11 18.24 0.44
N ASP A 48 5.09 19.00 0.94
CA ASP A 48 6.51 18.72 0.66
C ASP A 48 7.00 17.57 1.56
N PRO A 49 7.38 16.40 0.99
CA PRO A 49 7.91 15.28 1.79
C PRO A 49 9.15 15.65 2.60
N ARG A 50 9.96 16.61 2.15
CA ARG A 50 11.20 17.03 2.83
C ARG A 50 10.91 17.77 4.14
N GLU A 51 9.71 18.31 4.28
CA GLU A 51 9.22 19.00 5.48
C GLU A 51 8.48 18.07 6.45
N LEU A 52 8.21 16.82 6.07
CA LEU A 52 7.31 15.94 6.83
C LEU A 52 7.88 14.54 7.14
N ALA A 53 8.60 13.93 6.20
CA ALA A 53 8.98 12.53 6.27
C ALA A 53 10.51 12.34 6.28
N THR A 54 11.24 13.24 6.95
CA THR A 54 12.70 13.15 7.12
C THR A 54 13.09 13.32 8.59
N PRO A 55 14.21 12.71 9.05
CA PRO A 55 14.75 12.95 10.38
C PRO A 55 15.01 14.44 10.65
N GLN A 56 15.47 15.18 9.63
CA GLN A 56 15.76 16.61 9.72
C GLN A 56 14.50 17.45 9.88
N ALA A 57 13.41 17.09 9.20
CA ALA A 57 12.10 17.72 9.39
C ALA A 57 11.59 17.53 10.81
N PHE A 58 11.69 16.30 11.34
CA PHE A 58 11.28 16.00 12.70
C PHE A 58 12.11 16.76 13.74
N ALA A 59 13.43 16.84 13.55
CA ALA A 59 14.30 17.63 14.42
C ALA A 59 13.98 19.14 14.38
N ARG A 60 13.64 19.66 13.19
CA ARG A 60 13.32 21.08 12.98
C ARG A 60 11.96 21.46 13.53
N ASN A 61 10.92 20.66 13.27
CA ASN A 61 9.55 20.93 13.71
C ASN A 61 8.81 19.63 14.04
N PRO A 62 9.02 19.06 15.24
CA PRO A 62 8.41 17.78 15.62
C PRO A 62 6.90 17.88 15.74
N LYS A 63 6.35 19.06 16.09
CA LYS A 63 4.90 19.28 16.20
C LYS A 63 4.22 19.10 14.84
N LEU A 64 4.72 19.76 13.80
CA LEU A 64 4.17 19.64 12.44
C LEU A 64 4.20 18.20 11.94
N VAL A 65 5.34 17.53 12.10
CA VAL A 65 5.49 16.12 11.69
C VAL A 65 4.52 15.23 12.46
N TRP A 66 4.39 15.42 13.78
CA TRP A 66 3.41 14.69 14.57
C TRP A 66 1.97 14.94 14.12
N GLU A 67 1.56 16.19 13.92
CA GLU A 67 0.22 16.54 13.43
C GLU A 67 -0.08 15.84 12.10
N TRP A 68 0.87 15.82 11.17
CA TRP A 68 0.74 15.11 9.90
C TRP A 68 0.56 13.59 10.10
N TYR A 69 1.37 12.96 10.94
CA TYR A 69 1.22 11.53 11.24
C TYR A 69 -0.07 11.22 12.01
N GLN A 70 -0.54 12.09 12.90
CA GLN A 70 -1.80 11.92 13.62
C GLN A 70 -2.99 11.99 12.65
N TRP A 71 -3.00 12.95 11.72
CA TRP A 71 -4.01 13.01 10.66
C TRP A 71 -4.03 11.73 9.81
N ARG A 72 -2.85 11.22 9.40
CA ARG A 72 -2.77 9.95 8.67
C ARG A 72 -3.30 8.76 9.47
N ARG A 73 -3.02 8.69 10.78
CA ARG A 73 -3.55 7.64 11.66
C ARG A 73 -5.08 7.66 11.70
N GLN A 74 -5.68 8.83 11.82
CA GLN A 74 -7.14 8.99 11.83
C GLN A 74 -7.81 8.57 10.51
N LEU A 75 -7.13 8.76 9.38
CA LEU A 75 -7.60 8.25 8.08
C LEU A 75 -7.56 6.72 8.06
N ILE A 76 -6.44 6.12 8.45
CA ILE A 76 -6.24 4.67 8.41
C ILE A 76 -7.15 3.94 9.41
N GLU A 77 -7.43 4.53 10.57
CA GLU A 77 -8.33 3.95 11.58
C GLU A 77 -9.73 3.64 11.03
N LYS A 78 -10.19 4.45 10.06
CA LYS A 78 -11.50 4.29 9.40
C LYS A 78 -11.46 3.33 8.20
N ALA A 79 -10.27 3.00 7.71
CA ALA A 79 -10.12 2.11 6.57
C ALA A 79 -10.44 0.66 6.95
N ARG A 80 -10.77 -0.12 5.92
CA ARG A 80 -10.95 -1.57 6.01
C ARG A 80 -10.16 -2.22 4.88
N PRO A 81 -9.63 -3.45 5.06
CA PRO A 81 -9.00 -4.17 3.96
C PRO A 81 -9.96 -4.30 2.78
N ASN A 82 -9.45 -4.08 1.58
CA ASN A 82 -10.17 -4.25 0.31
C ASN A 82 -9.90 -5.65 -0.30
N PRO A 83 -10.56 -6.00 -1.42
CA PRO A 83 -10.36 -7.30 -2.08
C PRO A 83 -8.91 -7.65 -2.41
N ALA A 84 -8.04 -6.67 -2.72
CA ALA A 84 -6.63 -6.94 -2.97
C ALA A 84 -5.92 -7.48 -1.73
N HIS A 85 -6.19 -6.95 -0.54
CA HIS A 85 -5.60 -7.47 0.71
C HIS A 85 -6.08 -8.88 1.00
N TYR A 86 -7.38 -9.15 0.82
CA TYR A 86 -7.94 -10.49 1.03
C TYR A 86 -7.39 -11.49 0.02
N ALA A 87 -7.22 -11.11 -1.24
CA ALA A 87 -6.64 -11.98 -2.26
C ALA A 87 -5.20 -12.40 -1.92
N LEU A 88 -4.41 -11.55 -1.25
CA LEU A 88 -3.07 -11.92 -0.78
C LEU A 88 -3.12 -12.91 0.38
N VAL A 89 -4.03 -12.72 1.33
CA VAL A 89 -4.26 -13.67 2.44
C VAL A 89 -4.74 -15.02 1.89
N ASP A 90 -5.65 -15.01 0.92
CA ASP A 90 -6.14 -16.22 0.27
C ASP A 90 -5.00 -16.91 -0.49
N LEU A 91 -4.17 -16.16 -1.23
CA LEU A 91 -3.04 -16.71 -1.97
C LEU A 91 -2.01 -17.36 -1.04
N GLU A 92 -1.73 -16.78 0.12
CA GLU A 92 -0.85 -17.35 1.14
C GLU A 92 -1.28 -18.77 1.55
N GLN A 93 -2.59 -19.05 1.62
CA GLN A 93 -3.09 -20.39 1.98
C GLN A 93 -2.84 -21.46 0.91
N HIS A 94 -2.51 -21.06 -0.32
CA HIS A 94 -2.36 -21.97 -1.45
C HIS A 94 -0.89 -22.24 -1.80
N VAL A 95 0.06 -21.62 -1.11
CA VAL A 95 1.49 -21.65 -1.48
C VAL A 95 2.33 -22.09 -0.29
N PRO A 96 3.24 -23.08 -0.44
CA PRO A 96 4.05 -23.59 0.67
C PRO A 96 4.92 -22.53 1.37
N ARG A 97 5.40 -21.53 0.62
CA ARG A 97 6.20 -20.42 1.13
C ARG A 97 5.73 -19.10 0.53
N PHE A 98 5.16 -18.25 1.37
CA PHE A 98 4.69 -16.92 0.99
C PHE A 98 5.45 -15.85 1.79
N LEU A 99 5.86 -14.76 1.13
CA LEU A 99 6.56 -13.63 1.74
C LEU A 99 6.06 -12.28 1.22
#